data_AF-A0A7W0LPX5-F1
#
_entry.id   AF-A0A7W0LPX5-F1
#
_cell.length_a   1.000
_cell.length_b   1.000
_cell.length_c   1.000
_cell.angle_alpha   90.00
_cell.angle_beta   90.00
_cell.angle_gamma   90.00
#
_symmetry.space_group_name_H-M   'P 1'
#
loop_
_entity.id
_entity.type
_entity.pdbx_description
1 polymer ?
#
loop_
_entity_poly.entity_id
_entity_poly.type
_entity_poly.pdbx_seq_one_letter_code
_entity_poly.pdbx_strand_id
1 'polypeptide(L)'
;MAEHNPVRWFAGQIQTGVKDLPRNASWLLSKALPSTDGTDGVRAKARSATETVADKLPVGPDSVELRMNRAQTAAARAAQAESVALEAAREAKERSERAREVAERSTRAVKEAEREAATEVKQRGADARRRAEEMVRSETDEAEAETSAKVGKIREKADLDRLAAETDAEEAQARGRELITEASDLLEEARRLADEAAVAARDAAAEAQRRAQELAGDAARQADDAEEQVARAEQMHRVAVTEVAHAGADGNPRSMTKQELTELAGSLHIDGRSGMTKEQLVRAIDKAGPNDAPRGCQGRVAGAVGGCRLRGRCSA
;
A
#
# COMPACT_ATOMS: atom_id res chain seq x y z
N MET A 1 11.38 10.74 -27.65
CA MET A 1 10.73 11.01 -28.94
C MET A 1 11.82 11.47 -29.90
N ALA A 2 12.25 10.60 -30.81
CA ALA A 2 13.32 10.88 -31.76
C ALA A 2 12.71 10.97 -33.16
N GLU A 3 12.96 12.08 -33.85
CA GLU A 3 12.48 12.37 -35.18
C GLU A 3 13.25 11.55 -36.22
N HIS A 4 12.57 10.62 -36.90
CA HIS A 4 13.12 9.89 -38.03
C HIS A 4 13.04 10.74 -39.30
N ASN A 5 14.19 11.10 -39.84
CA ASN A 5 14.33 11.91 -41.05
C ASN A 5 14.36 10.99 -42.30
N PRO A 6 13.29 10.95 -43.13
CA PRO A 6 13.10 9.95 -44.19
C PRO A 6 14.07 10.11 -45.39
N VAL A 7 14.72 11.26 -45.52
CA VAL A 7 15.63 11.55 -46.64
C VAL A 7 16.98 10.84 -46.46
N ARG A 8 17.40 10.56 -45.22
CA ARG A 8 18.65 9.81 -44.94
C ARG A 8 18.52 8.30 -45.19
N TRP A 9 17.29 7.77 -45.20
CA TRP A 9 17.03 6.37 -45.51
C TRP A 9 17.16 6.08 -47.01
N PHE A 10 16.71 7.00 -47.87
CA PHE A 10 16.81 6.84 -49.33
C PHE A 10 18.25 7.01 -49.86
N ALA A 11 19.06 7.87 -49.26
CA ALA A 11 20.45 8.09 -49.72
C ALA A 11 21.38 6.88 -49.43
N GLY A 12 21.03 6.00 -48.49
CA GLY A 12 21.78 4.77 -48.21
C GLY A 12 21.53 3.61 -49.20
N GLN A 13 20.47 3.70 -50.01
CA GLN A 13 20.06 2.62 -50.95
C GLN A 13 20.72 2.70 -52.33
N ILE A 14 21.36 3.82 -52.68
CA ILE A 14 21.94 3.99 -54.03
C ILE A 14 23.32 3.33 -54.14
N GLN A 15 24.01 3.05 -53.03
CA GLN A 15 25.34 2.45 -53.06
C GLN A 15 25.34 0.91 -53.02
N THR A 16 24.17 0.27 -52.86
CA THR A 16 24.02 -1.20 -52.85
C THR A 16 23.22 -1.75 -54.03
N GLY A 17 22.66 -0.89 -54.89
CA GLY A 17 21.72 -1.26 -55.97
C GLY A 17 22.28 -1.91 -57.23
N VAL A 18 23.58 -2.24 -57.32
CA VAL A 18 24.15 -2.95 -58.49
C VAL A 18 24.29 -4.46 -58.26
N LYS A 19 24.19 -4.93 -57.01
CA LYS A 19 24.34 -6.36 -56.68
C LYS A 19 23.03 -7.16 -56.65
N ASP A 20 21.88 -6.49 -56.60
CA ASP A 20 20.54 -7.12 -56.62
C ASP A 20 19.75 -6.79 -57.89
N LEU A 21 20.42 -6.78 -59.04
CA LEU A 21 19.69 -6.85 -60.31
C LEU A 21 19.12 -8.28 -60.44
N PRO A 22 17.79 -8.46 -60.51
CA PRO A 22 17.22 -9.77 -60.76
C PRO A 22 17.84 -10.32 -62.05
N ARG A 23 18.20 -11.61 -62.04
CA ARG A 23 18.89 -12.34 -63.13
C ARG A 23 18.21 -12.26 -64.52
N ASN A 24 17.06 -11.58 -64.64
CA ASN A 24 16.36 -11.31 -65.88
C ASN A 24 16.75 -9.96 -66.54
N ALA A 25 17.42 -9.04 -65.85
CA ALA A 25 17.83 -7.76 -66.42
C ALA A 25 19.03 -7.86 -67.37
N SER A 26 19.87 -8.89 -67.22
CA SER A 26 20.97 -9.19 -68.14
C SER A 26 20.47 -9.60 -69.53
N TRP A 27 19.27 -10.18 -69.65
CA TRP A 27 18.65 -10.51 -70.95
C TRP A 27 18.18 -9.27 -71.71
N LEU A 28 17.74 -8.22 -71.00
CA LEU A 28 17.33 -6.95 -71.65
C LEU A 28 18.54 -6.10 -72.07
N LEU A 29 19.66 -6.18 -71.35
CA LEU A 29 20.89 -5.47 -71.74
C LEU A 29 21.58 -6.12 -72.96
N SER A 30 21.37 -7.42 -73.20
CA SER A 30 21.88 -8.11 -74.40
C SER A 30 21.06 -7.81 -75.68
N LYS A 31 19.94 -7.10 -75.59
CA LYS A 31 19.09 -6.75 -76.74
C LYS A 31 19.29 -5.32 -77.23
N ALA A 32 20.01 -4.49 -76.48
CA ALA A 32 20.22 -3.07 -76.76
C ALA A 32 21.63 -2.74 -77.30
N LEU A 33 22.51 -3.73 -77.44
CA LEU A 33 23.83 -3.57 -78.07
C LEU A 33 23.87 -4.38 -79.38
N PRO A 34 24.09 -3.75 -80.55
CA PRO A 34 24.36 -4.49 -81.78
C PRO A 34 25.73 -5.17 -81.67
N SER A 35 25.76 -6.49 -81.66
CA SER A 35 26.99 -7.28 -81.81
C SER A 35 27.53 -7.07 -83.23
N THR A 36 28.59 -6.27 -83.36
CA THR A 36 29.48 -6.27 -84.51
C THR A 36 30.37 -7.50 -84.43
N ASP A 37 29.93 -8.62 -84.99
CA ASP A 37 30.80 -9.63 -85.60
C ASP A 37 29.93 -10.64 -86.36
N GLY A 38 29.45 -10.17 -87.51
CA GLY A 38 28.92 -11.03 -88.56
C GLY A 38 30.07 -11.54 -89.41
N THR A 39 30.48 -12.79 -89.21
CA THR A 39 31.06 -13.60 -90.28
C THR A 39 29.92 -14.22 -91.09
N ASP A 40 29.17 -13.34 -91.75
CA ASP A 40 28.30 -13.64 -92.88
C ASP A 40 29.18 -13.86 -94.11
N GLY A 41 29.88 -15.00 -94.10
CA GLY A 41 30.48 -15.59 -95.27
C GLY A 41 29.86 -16.95 -95.46
N VAL A 42 29.35 -17.20 -96.66
CA VAL A 42 28.95 -18.53 -97.16
C VAL A 42 27.50 -18.96 -96.85
N ARG A 43 26.50 -18.18 -97.32
CA ARG A 43 25.36 -18.74 -98.09
C ARG A 43 24.37 -17.68 -98.56
N ALA A 44 24.71 -16.96 -99.62
CA ALA A 44 23.71 -16.49 -100.60
C ALA A 44 24.41 -16.02 -101.89
N LYS A 45 23.90 -16.49 -103.03
CA LYS A 45 24.20 -16.07 -104.42
C LYS A 45 25.57 -16.53 -104.95
N ALA A 46 25.69 -17.61 -105.74
CA ALA A 46 24.81 -18.09 -106.81
C ALA A 46 24.43 -16.96 -107.80
N ARG A 47 25.36 -16.68 -108.74
CA ARG A 47 25.30 -15.97 -110.04
C ARG A 47 26.75 -15.53 -110.30
N SER A 48 27.60 -16.25 -111.02
CA SER A 48 27.48 -16.54 -112.45
C SER A 48 28.18 -17.86 -112.80
N ALA A 49 27.36 -18.88 -113.04
CA ALA A 49 27.65 -19.86 -114.05
C ALA A 49 27.18 -19.25 -115.38
N THR A 50 28.13 -18.95 -116.27
CA THR A 50 28.05 -18.62 -117.70
C THR A 50 29.49 -18.22 -118.02
N GLU A 51 30.27 -18.85 -118.89
CA GLU A 51 29.93 -19.29 -120.24
C GLU A 51 31.27 -19.65 -120.91
N THR A 52 31.25 -20.56 -121.88
CA THR A 52 32.35 -20.97 -122.79
C THR A 52 33.58 -21.62 -122.13
N VAL A 53 33.79 -22.94 -122.15
CA VAL A 53 33.77 -23.88 -123.30
C VAL A 53 34.41 -23.23 -124.54
N ALA A 54 35.70 -22.94 -124.43
CA ALA A 54 36.59 -22.77 -125.58
C ALA A 54 37.43 -24.04 -125.70
N ASP A 55 36.89 -24.93 -126.53
CA ASP A 55 37.56 -25.98 -127.26
C ASP A 55 39.03 -25.61 -127.60
N LYS A 56 39.97 -26.32 -126.98
CA LYS A 56 41.33 -26.49 -127.49
C LYS A 56 41.68 -27.97 -127.41
N LEU A 57 41.11 -28.70 -128.37
CA LEU A 57 41.73 -29.83 -129.08
C LEU A 57 43.19 -30.13 -128.70
N PRO A 58 43.48 -31.35 -128.17
CA PRO A 58 44.81 -31.93 -128.31
C PRO A 58 44.80 -32.88 -129.52
N VAL A 59 44.84 -32.34 -130.73
CA VAL A 59 45.22 -33.12 -131.94
C VAL A 59 46.72 -32.98 -132.12
N GLY A 60 47.46 -33.72 -131.32
CA GLY A 60 48.89 -33.96 -131.50
C GLY A 60 49.11 -35.47 -131.37
N PRO A 61 50.05 -36.07 -132.15
CA PRO A 61 50.48 -37.45 -131.98
C PRO A 61 51.32 -37.57 -130.69
N ASP A 62 50.69 -37.26 -129.57
CA ASP A 62 51.21 -37.56 -128.24
C ASP A 62 51.03 -39.06 -128.03
N SER A 63 52.15 -39.76 -128.08
CA SER A 63 52.25 -41.21 -127.88
C SER A 63 51.46 -41.64 -126.64
N VAL A 64 50.88 -42.84 -126.69
CA VAL A 64 50.18 -43.50 -125.57
C VAL A 64 51.00 -43.39 -124.25
N GLU A 65 52.32 -43.40 -124.36
CA GLU A 65 53.27 -43.13 -123.27
C GLU A 65 53.11 -41.80 -122.57
N LEU A 66 52.85 -40.68 -123.27
CA LEU A 66 52.64 -39.39 -122.60
C LEU A 66 51.37 -39.39 -121.76
N ARG A 67 50.31 -40.06 -122.23
CA ARG A 67 49.06 -40.23 -121.48
C ARG A 67 49.25 -41.18 -120.29
N MET A 68 50.01 -42.26 -120.47
CA MET A 68 50.34 -43.20 -119.40
C MET A 68 51.22 -42.54 -118.31
N ASN A 69 52.19 -41.72 -118.71
CA ASN A 69 53.06 -40.97 -117.80
C ASN A 69 52.29 -39.84 -117.07
N ARG A 70 51.37 -39.14 -117.75
CA ARG A 70 50.42 -38.21 -117.08
C ARG A 70 49.51 -38.94 -116.09
N ALA A 71 49.01 -40.12 -116.43
CA ALA A 71 48.19 -40.94 -115.53
C ALA A 71 48.99 -41.42 -114.30
N GLN A 72 50.23 -41.88 -114.49
CA GLN A 72 51.13 -42.26 -113.40
C GLN A 72 51.49 -41.06 -112.52
N THR A 73 51.79 -39.90 -113.11
CA THR A 73 52.06 -38.66 -112.37
C THR A 73 50.83 -38.20 -111.59
N ALA A 74 49.63 -38.30 -112.16
CA ALA A 74 48.38 -37.98 -111.48
C ALA A 74 48.09 -38.95 -110.31
N ALA A 75 48.31 -40.25 -110.51
CA ALA A 75 48.19 -41.27 -109.47
C ALA A 75 49.20 -41.04 -108.33
N ALA A 76 50.46 -40.70 -108.65
CA ALA A 76 51.47 -40.38 -107.65
C ALA A 76 51.11 -39.12 -106.84
N ARG A 77 50.60 -38.06 -107.48
CA ARG A 77 50.09 -36.86 -106.78
C ARG A 77 48.87 -37.18 -105.92
N ALA A 78 47.97 -38.04 -106.38
CA ALA A 78 46.81 -38.48 -105.61
C ALA A 78 47.24 -39.27 -104.37
N ALA A 79 48.17 -40.21 -104.51
CA ALA A 79 48.74 -40.96 -103.37
C ALA A 79 49.48 -40.05 -102.38
N GLN A 80 50.23 -39.06 -102.88
CA GLN A 80 50.87 -38.07 -102.02
C GLN A 80 49.85 -37.20 -101.27
N ALA A 81 48.79 -36.75 -101.95
CA ALA A 81 47.72 -35.98 -101.35
C ALA A 81 46.94 -36.79 -100.29
N GLU A 82 46.70 -38.08 -100.54
CA GLU A 82 46.10 -39.01 -99.59
C GLU A 82 46.99 -39.17 -98.34
N SER A 83 48.31 -39.37 -98.52
CA SER A 83 49.25 -39.45 -97.41
C SER A 83 49.23 -38.19 -96.54
N VAL A 84 49.26 -37.00 -97.16
CA VAL A 84 49.14 -35.72 -96.44
C VAL A 84 47.79 -35.59 -95.72
N ALA A 85 46.70 -36.01 -96.35
CA ALA A 85 45.37 -35.97 -95.73
C ALA A 85 45.26 -36.92 -94.52
N LEU A 86 45.85 -38.12 -94.61
CA LEU A 86 45.89 -39.08 -93.51
C LEU A 86 46.75 -38.59 -92.34
N GLU A 87 47.93 -38.02 -92.62
CA GLU A 87 48.76 -37.39 -91.58
C GLU A 87 48.05 -36.20 -90.91
N ALA A 88 47.41 -35.33 -91.70
CA ALA A 88 46.60 -34.24 -91.15
C ALA A 88 45.43 -34.75 -90.30
N ALA A 89 44.76 -35.83 -90.71
CA ALA A 89 43.68 -36.46 -89.95
C ALA A 89 44.19 -37.09 -88.64
N ARG A 90 45.37 -37.72 -88.65
CA ARG A 90 46.04 -38.24 -87.44
C ARG A 90 46.37 -37.11 -86.48
N GLU A 91 46.99 -36.05 -86.97
CA GLU A 91 47.34 -34.89 -86.14
C GLU A 91 46.09 -34.19 -85.58
N ALA A 92 45.02 -34.07 -86.38
CA ALA A 92 43.73 -33.53 -85.91
C ALA A 92 43.10 -34.41 -84.82
N LYS A 93 43.16 -35.74 -84.98
CA LYS A 93 42.68 -36.69 -83.96
C LYS A 93 43.45 -36.53 -82.66
N GLU A 94 44.78 -36.51 -82.71
CA GLU A 94 45.61 -36.33 -81.51
C GLU A 94 45.36 -34.99 -80.83
N ARG A 95 45.22 -33.90 -81.59
CA ARG A 95 44.87 -32.59 -81.03
C ARG A 95 43.47 -32.61 -80.38
N SER A 96 42.51 -33.30 -80.98
CA SER A 96 41.17 -33.48 -80.41
C SER A 96 41.19 -34.31 -79.13
N GLU A 97 41.99 -35.37 -79.07
CA GLU A 97 42.15 -36.21 -77.87
C GLU A 97 42.81 -35.42 -76.75
N ARG A 98 43.91 -34.72 -77.04
CA ARG A 98 44.56 -33.80 -76.09
C ARG A 98 43.61 -32.72 -75.58
N ALA A 99 42.77 -32.14 -76.44
CA ALA A 99 41.77 -31.15 -76.04
C ALA A 99 40.71 -31.76 -75.10
N ARG A 100 40.24 -32.98 -75.38
CA ARG A 100 39.30 -33.70 -74.50
C ARG A 100 39.93 -33.99 -73.13
N GLU A 101 41.17 -34.47 -73.09
CA GLU A 101 41.88 -34.73 -71.83
C GLU A 101 42.07 -33.45 -71.00
N VAL A 102 42.38 -32.31 -71.63
CA VAL A 102 42.47 -31.02 -70.92
C VAL A 102 41.09 -30.56 -70.42
N ALA A 103 40.03 -30.74 -71.20
CA ALA A 103 38.66 -30.40 -70.79
C ALA A 103 38.18 -31.27 -69.60
N GLU A 104 38.48 -32.57 -69.62
CA GLU A 104 38.15 -33.47 -68.50
C GLU A 104 38.96 -33.13 -67.24
N ARG A 105 40.27 -32.89 -67.38
CA ARG A 105 41.12 -32.51 -66.25
C ARG A 105 40.69 -31.17 -65.64
N SER A 106 40.40 -30.16 -66.46
CA SER A 106 39.90 -28.87 -65.97
C SER A 106 38.53 -29.01 -65.29
N THR A 107 37.62 -29.80 -65.83
CA THR A 107 36.33 -30.08 -65.18
C THR A 107 36.49 -30.78 -63.84
N ARG A 108 37.41 -31.75 -63.73
CA ARG A 108 37.72 -32.43 -62.46
C ARG A 108 38.33 -31.46 -61.45
N ALA A 109 39.30 -30.66 -61.87
CA ALA A 109 39.94 -29.66 -61.02
C ALA A 109 38.95 -28.61 -60.49
N VAL A 110 38.03 -28.13 -61.33
CA VAL A 110 36.96 -27.21 -60.91
C VAL A 110 36.04 -27.86 -59.88
N LYS A 111 35.61 -29.12 -60.11
CA LYS A 111 34.75 -29.84 -59.15
C LYS A 111 35.44 -30.11 -57.81
N GLU A 112 36.74 -30.38 -57.82
CA GLU A 112 37.54 -30.55 -56.60
C GLU A 112 37.66 -29.22 -55.84
N ALA A 113 38.02 -28.14 -56.54
CA ALA A 113 38.06 -26.80 -55.97
C ALA A 113 36.70 -26.35 -55.41
N GLU A 114 35.59 -26.66 -56.08
CA GLU A 114 34.23 -26.38 -55.58
C GLU A 114 33.92 -27.17 -54.30
N ARG A 115 34.35 -28.43 -54.19
CA ARG A 115 34.15 -29.26 -52.99
C ARG A 115 34.99 -28.78 -51.82
N GLU A 116 36.24 -28.40 -52.07
CA GLU A 116 37.13 -27.80 -51.07
C GLU A 116 36.56 -26.48 -50.56
N ALA A 117 36.16 -25.59 -51.47
CA ALA A 117 35.53 -24.32 -51.13
C ALA A 117 34.22 -24.51 -50.34
N ALA A 118 33.37 -25.47 -50.73
CA ALA A 118 32.15 -25.79 -50.00
C ALA A 118 32.44 -26.31 -48.59
N THR A 119 33.49 -27.11 -48.43
CA THR A 119 33.92 -27.64 -47.13
C THR A 119 34.45 -26.51 -46.24
N GLU A 120 35.28 -25.63 -46.78
CA GLU A 120 35.81 -24.48 -46.06
C GLU A 120 34.70 -23.51 -45.62
N VAL A 121 33.75 -23.19 -46.51
CA VAL A 121 32.58 -22.35 -46.17
C VAL A 121 31.76 -23.01 -45.06
N LYS A 122 31.55 -24.33 -45.10
CA LYS A 122 30.85 -25.07 -44.03
C LYS A 122 31.60 -25.00 -42.70
N GLN A 123 32.92 -25.19 -42.71
CA GLN A 123 33.77 -25.10 -41.52
C GLN A 123 33.73 -23.68 -40.93
N ARG A 124 33.99 -22.65 -41.73
CA ARG A 124 33.91 -21.25 -41.30
C ARG A 124 32.52 -20.89 -40.76
N GLY A 125 31.46 -21.41 -41.39
CA GLY A 125 30.08 -21.23 -40.93
C GLY A 125 29.81 -21.91 -39.59
N ALA A 126 30.33 -23.12 -39.36
CA ALA A 126 30.22 -23.82 -38.08
C ALA A 126 31.01 -23.10 -36.97
N ASP A 127 32.20 -22.60 -37.28
CA ASP A 127 33.05 -21.87 -36.33
C ASP A 127 32.45 -20.51 -35.96
N ALA A 128 31.83 -19.82 -36.92
CA ALA A 128 31.10 -18.58 -36.65
C ALA A 128 29.88 -18.85 -35.74
N ARG A 129 29.13 -19.93 -35.97
CA ARG A 129 27.99 -20.31 -35.10
C ARG A 129 28.44 -20.63 -33.68
N ARG A 130 29.49 -21.45 -33.51
CA ARG A 130 30.01 -21.77 -32.17
C ARG A 130 30.43 -20.52 -31.40
N ARG A 131 31.15 -19.59 -32.04
CA ARG A 131 31.54 -18.31 -31.42
C ARG A 131 30.32 -17.46 -31.07
N ALA A 132 29.30 -17.41 -31.92
CA ALA A 132 28.07 -16.68 -31.63
C ALA A 132 27.31 -17.29 -30.44
N GLU A 133 27.19 -18.62 -30.39
CA GLU A 133 26.55 -19.34 -29.29
C GLU A 133 27.31 -19.18 -27.96
N GLU A 134 28.65 -19.16 -28.01
CA GLU A 134 29.50 -18.88 -26.85
C GLU A 134 29.30 -17.45 -26.33
N MET A 135 29.28 -16.44 -27.21
CA MET A 135 28.98 -15.06 -26.81
C MET A 135 27.58 -14.94 -26.19
N VAL A 136 26.55 -15.51 -26.82
CA VAL A 136 25.17 -15.46 -26.29
C VAL A 136 25.08 -16.11 -24.92
N ARG A 137 25.74 -17.26 -24.72
CA ARG A 137 25.77 -17.94 -23.44
C ARG A 137 26.49 -17.11 -22.37
N SER A 138 27.67 -16.56 -22.68
CA SER A 138 28.41 -15.68 -21.76
C SER A 138 27.57 -14.48 -21.31
N GLU A 139 26.94 -13.79 -22.27
CA GLU A 139 26.07 -12.64 -21.98
C GLU A 139 24.84 -13.04 -21.16
N THR A 140 24.28 -14.23 -21.42
CA THR A 140 23.15 -14.75 -20.64
C THR A 140 23.57 -15.07 -19.21
N ASP A 141 24.70 -15.76 -19.03
CA ASP A 141 25.24 -16.11 -17.71
C ASP A 141 25.57 -14.83 -16.90
N GLU A 142 26.14 -13.81 -17.53
CA GLU A 142 26.41 -12.51 -16.91
C GLU A 142 25.12 -11.77 -16.52
N ALA A 143 24.11 -11.74 -17.40
CA ALA A 143 22.82 -11.13 -17.11
C ALA A 143 22.07 -11.86 -15.98
N GLU A 144 22.14 -13.20 -15.93
CA GLU A 144 21.58 -14.01 -14.85
C GLU A 144 22.30 -13.77 -13.53
N ALA A 145 23.62 -13.67 -13.54
CA ALA A 145 24.42 -13.35 -12.35
C ALA A 145 24.12 -11.95 -11.82
N GLU A 146 24.03 -10.94 -12.68
CA GLU A 146 23.68 -9.57 -12.30
C GLU A 146 22.26 -9.51 -11.70
N THR A 147 21.30 -10.17 -12.34
CA THR A 147 19.91 -10.23 -11.87
C THR A 147 19.82 -10.95 -10.52
N SER A 148 20.50 -12.08 -10.38
CA SER A 148 20.57 -12.83 -9.12
C SER A 148 21.21 -12.01 -8.00
N ALA A 149 22.26 -11.25 -8.29
CA ALA A 149 22.88 -10.34 -7.33
C ALA A 149 21.93 -9.21 -6.91
N LYS A 150 21.17 -8.62 -7.85
CA LYS A 150 20.15 -7.61 -7.54
C LYS A 150 19.03 -8.18 -6.65
N VAL A 151 18.51 -9.36 -6.98
CA VAL A 151 17.50 -10.06 -6.18
C VAL A 151 18.05 -10.39 -4.79
N GLY A 152 19.29 -10.84 -4.69
CA GLY A 152 19.98 -11.09 -3.42
C GLY A 152 20.03 -9.86 -2.53
N LYS A 153 20.45 -8.70 -3.05
CA LYS A 153 20.47 -7.43 -2.31
C LYS A 153 19.08 -6.98 -1.83
N ILE A 154 18.06 -7.16 -2.66
CA ILE A 154 16.68 -6.83 -2.28
C ILE A 154 16.20 -7.74 -1.14
N ARG A 155 16.50 -9.04 -1.21
CA ARG A 155 16.17 -10.00 -0.14
C ARG A 155 16.90 -9.67 1.16
N GLU A 156 18.20 -9.41 1.10
CA GLU A 156 19.00 -9.02 2.26
C GLU A 156 18.44 -7.77 2.93
N LYS A 157 18.10 -6.74 2.15
CA LYS A 157 17.44 -5.54 2.68
C LYS A 157 16.09 -5.86 3.32
N ALA A 158 15.26 -6.67 2.66
CA ALA A 158 13.96 -7.05 3.21
C ALA A 158 14.08 -7.84 4.51
N ASP A 159 15.10 -8.69 4.65
CA ASP A 159 15.39 -9.42 5.89
C ASP A 159 15.86 -8.48 7.00
N LEU A 160 16.71 -7.49 6.68
CA LEU A 160 17.10 -6.46 7.64
C LEU A 160 15.90 -5.62 8.11
N ASP A 161 15.05 -5.18 7.19
CA ASP A 161 13.84 -4.41 7.49
C ASP A 161 12.86 -5.24 8.36
N ARG A 162 12.74 -6.55 8.08
CA ARG A 162 11.95 -7.49 8.90
C ARG A 162 12.50 -7.61 10.32
N LEU A 163 13.81 -7.82 10.48
CA LEU A 163 14.46 -7.95 11.80
C LEU A 163 14.33 -6.65 12.62
N ALA A 164 14.45 -5.49 11.96
CA ALA A 164 14.22 -4.19 12.61
C ALA A 164 12.76 -4.07 13.11
N ALA A 165 11.79 -4.41 12.27
CA ALA A 165 10.37 -4.38 12.66
C ALA A 165 10.03 -5.38 13.78
N GLU A 166 10.66 -6.57 13.79
CA GLU A 166 10.52 -7.55 14.88
C GLU A 166 11.08 -6.98 16.19
N THR A 167 12.26 -6.34 16.16
CA THR A 167 12.87 -5.69 17.33
C THR A 167 11.98 -4.56 17.87
N ASP A 168 11.47 -3.68 17.00
CA ASP A 168 10.58 -2.58 17.39
C ASP A 168 9.29 -3.10 18.03
N ALA A 169 8.75 -4.21 17.50
CA ALA A 169 7.56 -4.85 18.05
C ALA A 169 7.82 -5.46 19.43
N GLU A 170 8.98 -6.11 19.64
CA GLU A 170 9.39 -6.64 20.93
C GLU A 170 9.56 -5.52 21.97
N GLU A 171 10.22 -4.42 21.61
CA GLU A 171 10.35 -3.27 22.49
C GLU A 171 8.99 -2.65 22.85
N ALA A 172 8.10 -2.51 21.87
CA ALA A 172 6.75 -1.98 22.11
C ALA A 172 5.95 -2.90 23.04
N GLN A 173 6.08 -4.22 22.89
CA GLN A 173 5.47 -5.19 23.80
C GLN A 173 6.06 -5.10 25.21
N ALA A 174 7.38 -4.96 25.34
CA ALA A 174 8.05 -4.79 26.63
C ALA A 174 7.55 -3.53 27.35
N ARG A 175 7.54 -2.38 26.67
CA ARG A 175 6.99 -1.11 27.20
C ARG A 175 5.51 -1.26 27.60
N GLY A 176 4.72 -1.94 26.78
CA GLY A 176 3.32 -2.20 27.09
C GLY A 176 3.13 -3.03 28.37
N ARG A 177 3.97 -4.05 28.59
CA ARG A 177 3.95 -4.85 29.82
C ARG A 177 4.36 -4.03 31.04
N GLU A 178 5.40 -3.20 30.93
CA GLU A 178 5.84 -2.30 32.00
C GLU A 178 4.71 -1.35 32.44
N LEU A 179 4.03 -0.71 31.48
CA LEU A 179 2.90 0.17 31.76
C LEU A 179 1.72 -0.55 32.43
N ILE A 180 1.44 -1.81 32.05
CA ILE A 180 0.39 -2.60 32.69
C ILE A 180 0.75 -2.92 34.14
N THR A 181 2.01 -3.27 34.41
CA THR A 181 2.51 -3.52 35.77
C THR A 181 2.39 -2.24 36.60
N GLU A 182 2.90 -1.10 36.09
CA GLU A 182 2.80 0.20 36.77
C GLU A 182 1.34 0.59 37.06
N ALA A 183 0.44 0.43 36.09
CA ALA A 183 -0.98 0.71 36.29
C ALA A 183 -1.60 -0.21 37.35
N SER A 184 -1.17 -1.47 37.43
CA SER A 184 -1.63 -2.42 38.44
C SER A 184 -1.17 -2.02 39.84
N ASP A 185 0.10 -1.62 39.98
CA ASP A 185 0.68 -1.13 41.24
C ASP A 185 -0.05 0.13 41.73
N LEU A 186 -0.32 1.09 40.82
CA LEU A 186 -1.09 2.31 41.13
C LEU A 186 -2.52 1.99 41.55
N LEU A 187 -3.17 1.00 40.94
CA LEU A 187 -4.51 0.57 41.34
C LEU A 187 -4.51 -0.12 42.71
N GLU A 188 -3.48 -0.89 43.03
CA GLU A 188 -3.32 -1.49 44.35
C GLU A 188 -3.10 -0.42 45.43
N GLU A 189 -2.23 0.57 45.16
CA GLU A 189 -2.01 1.69 46.06
C GLU A 189 -3.29 2.52 46.26
N ALA A 190 -4.02 2.82 45.19
CA ALA A 190 -5.28 3.54 45.27
C ALA A 190 -6.33 2.78 46.11
N ARG A 191 -6.39 1.45 46.00
CA ARG A 191 -7.27 0.62 46.85
C ARG A 191 -6.84 0.67 48.30
N ARG A 192 -5.54 0.54 48.59
CA ARG A 192 -5.00 0.66 49.95
C ARG A 192 -5.37 2.01 50.59
N LEU A 193 -5.16 3.12 49.86
CA LEU A 193 -5.53 4.45 50.33
C LEU A 193 -7.05 4.62 50.53
N ALA A 194 -7.86 4.03 49.65
CA ALA A 194 -9.32 4.05 49.81
C ALA A 194 -9.78 3.26 51.04
N ASP A 195 -9.18 2.11 51.32
CA ASP A 195 -9.45 1.31 52.52
C ASP A 195 -9.00 2.05 53.79
N GLU A 196 -7.82 2.67 53.79
CA GLU A 196 -7.34 3.53 54.89
C GLU A 196 -8.32 4.69 55.15
N ALA A 197 -8.76 5.38 54.10
CA ALA A 197 -9.74 6.47 54.22
C ALA A 197 -11.11 5.97 54.75
N ALA A 198 -11.55 4.79 54.31
CA ALA A 198 -12.81 4.18 54.78
C ALA A 198 -12.74 3.80 56.26
N VAL A 199 -11.60 3.28 56.74
CA VAL A 199 -11.37 3.00 58.16
C VAL A 199 -11.39 4.30 58.97
N ALA A 200 -10.62 5.32 58.54
CA ALA A 200 -10.58 6.62 59.22
C ALA A 200 -11.97 7.28 59.30
N ALA A 201 -12.78 7.19 58.23
CA ALA A 201 -14.14 7.71 58.22
C ALA A 201 -15.07 6.97 59.20
N ARG A 202 -14.96 5.64 59.31
CA ARG A 202 -15.73 4.84 60.28
C ARG A 202 -15.33 5.17 61.71
N ASP A 203 -14.03 5.32 61.99
CA ASP A 203 -13.51 5.68 63.31
C ASP A 203 -14.00 7.07 63.74
N ALA A 204 -13.93 8.05 62.84
CA ALA A 204 -14.45 9.40 63.07
C ALA A 204 -15.97 9.41 63.32
N ALA A 205 -16.74 8.62 62.54
CA ALA A 205 -18.17 8.48 62.74
C ALA A 205 -18.50 7.82 64.09
N ALA A 206 -17.76 6.78 64.49
CA ALA A 206 -17.92 6.11 65.77
C ALA A 206 -17.59 7.04 66.95
N GLU A 207 -16.54 7.86 66.82
CA GLU A 207 -16.19 8.88 67.82
C GLU A 207 -17.27 9.96 67.92
N ALA A 208 -17.76 10.47 66.80
CA ALA A 208 -18.86 11.43 66.79
C ALA A 208 -20.13 10.85 67.44
N GLN A 209 -20.44 9.57 67.20
CA GLN A 209 -21.56 8.88 67.84
C GLN A 209 -21.37 8.73 69.35
N ARG A 210 -20.16 8.39 69.82
CA ARG A 210 -19.84 8.34 71.26
C ARG A 210 -20.05 9.70 71.93
N ARG A 211 -19.48 10.76 71.35
CA ARG A 211 -19.64 12.14 71.85
C ARG A 211 -21.10 12.58 71.86
N ALA A 212 -21.87 12.23 70.83
CA ALA A 212 -23.30 12.53 70.77
C ALA A 212 -24.09 11.79 71.86
N GLN A 213 -23.75 10.53 72.15
CA GLN A 213 -24.36 9.76 73.24
C GLN A 213 -24.00 10.32 74.61
N GLU A 214 -22.74 10.72 74.82
CA GLU A 214 -22.29 11.39 76.04
C GLU A 214 -23.07 12.69 76.28
N LEU A 215 -23.13 13.56 75.26
CA LEU A 215 -23.89 14.82 75.33
C LEU A 215 -25.39 14.60 75.57
N ALA A 216 -25.99 13.59 74.93
CA ALA A 216 -27.38 13.24 75.17
C ALA A 216 -27.61 12.74 76.61
N GLY A 217 -26.66 11.95 77.15
CA GLY A 217 -26.69 11.50 78.54
C GLY A 217 -26.53 12.65 79.54
N ASP A 218 -25.63 13.60 79.27
CA ASP A 218 -25.47 14.83 80.06
C ASP A 218 -26.73 15.69 80.04
N ALA A 219 -27.33 15.88 78.86
CA ALA A 219 -28.57 16.63 78.71
C ALA A 219 -29.74 15.97 79.45
N ALA A 220 -29.85 14.63 79.41
CA ALA A 220 -30.86 13.89 80.15
C ALA A 220 -30.69 14.08 81.67
N ARG A 221 -29.46 13.95 82.19
CA ARG A 221 -29.18 14.21 83.61
C ARG A 221 -29.52 15.64 84.03
N GLN A 222 -29.14 16.63 83.22
CA GLN A 222 -29.48 18.02 83.48
C GLN A 222 -31.00 18.25 83.48
N ALA A 223 -31.74 17.58 82.60
CA ALA A 223 -33.20 17.63 82.59
C ALA A 223 -33.79 17.02 83.86
N ASP A 224 -33.33 15.83 84.28
CA ASP A 224 -33.75 15.17 85.51
C ASP A 224 -33.46 16.06 86.75
N ASP A 225 -32.26 16.63 86.82
CA ASP A 225 -31.87 17.56 87.90
C ASP A 225 -32.77 18.81 87.92
N ALA A 226 -33.12 19.35 86.75
CA ALA A 226 -34.02 20.48 86.64
C ALA A 226 -35.45 20.11 87.05
N GLU A 227 -35.95 18.95 86.64
CA GLU A 227 -37.25 18.43 87.06
C GLU A 227 -37.30 18.22 88.58
N GLU A 228 -36.22 17.71 89.19
CA GLU A 228 -36.14 17.56 90.64
C GLU A 228 -36.13 18.91 91.35
N GLN A 229 -35.38 19.90 90.84
CA GLN A 229 -35.39 21.27 91.37
C GLN A 229 -36.78 21.90 91.28
N VAL A 230 -37.48 21.71 90.15
CA VAL A 230 -38.87 22.14 89.99
C VAL A 230 -39.77 21.44 90.99
N ALA A 231 -39.67 20.13 91.18
CA ALA A 231 -40.45 19.38 92.15
C ALA A 231 -40.20 19.85 93.60
N ARG A 232 -38.95 20.13 93.97
CA ARG A 232 -38.58 20.70 95.28
C ARG A 232 -39.15 22.11 95.45
N ALA A 233 -39.03 22.95 94.43
CA ALA A 233 -39.59 24.30 94.42
C ALA A 233 -41.12 24.27 94.53
N GLU A 234 -41.79 23.35 93.84
CA GLU A 234 -43.23 23.12 93.97
C GLU A 234 -43.62 22.63 95.36
N GLN A 235 -42.83 21.73 95.98
CA GLN A 235 -43.08 21.27 97.34
C GLN A 235 -42.92 22.42 98.36
N MET A 236 -41.86 23.21 98.24
CA MET A 236 -41.68 24.44 99.04
C MET A 236 -42.83 25.43 98.81
N HIS A 237 -43.26 25.61 97.56
CA HIS A 237 -44.39 26.46 97.24
C HIS A 237 -45.69 25.94 97.85
N ARG A 238 -45.94 24.62 97.82
CA ARG A 238 -47.09 24.01 98.52
C ARG A 238 -47.04 24.27 100.02
N VAL A 239 -45.88 24.09 100.66
CA VAL A 239 -45.70 24.40 102.09
C VAL A 239 -45.95 25.88 102.35
N ALA A 240 -45.35 26.78 101.57
CA ALA A 240 -45.52 28.22 101.70
C ALA A 240 -46.99 28.65 101.45
N VAL A 241 -47.67 28.07 100.45
CA VAL A 241 -49.09 28.32 100.20
C VAL A 241 -49.95 27.79 101.34
N THR A 242 -49.63 26.63 101.93
CA THR A 242 -50.34 26.16 103.13
C THR A 242 -50.11 27.06 104.34
N GLU A 243 -48.91 27.61 104.53
CA GLU A 243 -48.61 28.60 105.58
C GLU A 243 -49.34 29.93 105.34
N VAL A 244 -49.35 30.44 104.11
CA VAL A 244 -50.08 31.66 103.72
C VAL A 244 -51.60 31.45 103.78
N ALA A 245 -52.11 30.26 103.45
CA ALA A 245 -53.52 29.92 103.61
C ALA A 245 -53.93 29.84 105.10
N HIS A 246 -53.00 29.55 106.02
CA HIS A 246 -53.25 29.66 107.46
C HIS A 246 -53.10 31.10 108.00
N ALA A 247 -52.46 32.01 107.24
CA ALA A 247 -52.26 33.41 107.61
C ALA A 247 -53.24 34.40 106.94
N GLY A 248 -53.95 34.01 105.88
CA GLY A 248 -54.76 34.91 105.04
C GLY A 248 -56.19 34.47 104.73
N ALA A 249 -56.67 33.36 105.30
CA ALA A 249 -58.04 32.90 105.12
C ALA A 249 -59.03 33.67 106.02
N ASP A 250 -59.25 34.97 105.71
CA ASP A 250 -60.46 35.74 106.10
C ASP A 250 -60.55 37.12 105.41
N GLY A 251 -59.73 37.38 104.38
CA GLY A 251 -59.73 38.65 103.65
C GLY A 251 -60.75 38.72 102.53
N ASN A 252 -61.97 39.16 102.81
CA ASN A 252 -62.94 39.54 101.76
C ASN A 252 -62.33 40.67 100.89
N PRO A 253 -62.15 40.51 99.56
CA PRO A 253 -61.56 41.56 98.71
C PRO A 253 -62.37 42.87 98.72
N ARG A 254 -63.63 42.84 99.18
CA ARG A 254 -64.45 44.05 99.37
C ARG A 254 -64.00 44.92 100.55
N SER A 255 -63.40 44.33 101.59
CA SER A 255 -62.88 45.08 102.75
C SER A 255 -61.48 45.63 102.55
N MET A 256 -60.75 45.18 101.53
CA MET A 256 -59.40 45.68 101.23
C MET A 256 -59.44 47.12 100.70
N THR A 257 -58.40 47.88 101.01
CA THR A 257 -58.20 49.22 100.45
C THR A 257 -57.86 49.14 98.96
N LYS A 258 -58.07 50.24 98.23
CA LYS A 258 -57.71 50.29 96.80
C LYS A 258 -56.23 49.97 96.57
N GLN A 259 -55.33 50.38 97.48
CA GLN A 259 -53.89 50.08 97.38
C GLN A 259 -53.63 48.58 97.47
N GLU A 260 -54.19 47.91 98.47
CA GLU A 260 -54.06 46.46 98.65
C GLU A 260 -54.64 45.67 97.46
N LEU A 261 -55.77 46.13 96.90
CA LEU A 261 -56.33 45.54 95.68
C LEU A 261 -55.48 45.80 94.45
N THR A 262 -54.73 46.92 94.39
CA THR A 262 -53.82 47.19 93.27
C THR A 262 -52.59 46.30 93.35
N GLU A 263 -52.12 46.00 94.56
CA GLU A 263 -51.02 45.08 94.82
C GLU A 263 -51.41 43.62 94.54
N LEU A 264 -52.61 43.21 94.98
CA LEU A 264 -53.19 41.90 94.68
C LEU A 264 -53.50 41.74 93.17
N ALA A 265 -54.00 42.77 92.50
CA ALA A 265 -54.14 42.76 91.03
C ALA A 265 -52.77 42.73 90.32
N GLY A 266 -51.72 43.25 90.96
CA GLY A 266 -50.34 43.17 90.48
C GLY A 266 -49.80 41.76 90.49
N SER A 267 -50.03 41.00 91.58
CA SER A 267 -49.63 39.58 91.64
C SER A 267 -50.40 38.72 90.64
N LEU A 268 -51.66 39.08 90.34
CA LEU A 268 -52.50 38.43 89.32
C LEU A 268 -52.27 38.94 87.89
N HIS A 269 -51.30 39.83 87.65
CA HIS A 269 -50.93 40.34 86.32
C HIS A 269 -52.09 41.02 85.56
N ILE A 270 -52.96 41.76 86.28
CA ILE A 270 -54.04 42.53 85.66
C ILE A 270 -53.48 43.85 85.12
N ASP A 271 -53.50 44.01 83.80
CA ASP A 271 -53.07 45.24 83.13
C ASP A 271 -54.02 46.42 83.41
N GLY A 272 -53.47 47.63 83.52
CA GLY A 272 -54.25 48.85 83.80
C GLY A 272 -54.70 49.03 85.26
N ARG A 273 -54.25 48.17 86.19
CA ARG A 273 -54.64 48.17 87.61
C ARG A 273 -54.56 49.53 88.32
N SER A 274 -53.56 50.35 88.00
CA SER A 274 -53.34 51.66 88.64
C SER A 274 -54.48 52.66 88.38
N GLY A 275 -55.15 52.54 87.22
CA GLY A 275 -56.24 53.42 86.80
C GLY A 275 -57.63 52.94 87.23
N MET A 276 -57.75 51.71 87.75
CA MET A 276 -59.04 51.13 88.11
C MET A 276 -59.58 51.70 89.43
N THR A 277 -60.89 51.84 89.51
CA THR A 277 -61.60 52.09 90.77
C THR A 277 -61.55 50.85 91.66
N LYS A 278 -61.83 51.02 92.96
CA LYS A 278 -61.81 49.92 93.92
C LYS A 278 -62.73 48.78 93.46
N GLU A 279 -63.93 49.10 92.99
CA GLU A 279 -64.90 48.11 92.49
C GLU A 279 -64.43 47.42 91.21
N GLN A 280 -63.72 48.14 90.32
CA GLN A 280 -63.14 47.57 89.11
C GLN A 280 -62.01 46.60 89.43
N LEU A 281 -61.16 46.91 90.42
CA LEU A 281 -60.13 45.99 90.88
C LEU A 281 -60.73 44.74 91.49
N VAL A 282 -61.75 44.86 92.36
CA VAL A 282 -62.44 43.69 92.93
C VAL A 282 -63.05 42.83 91.82
N ARG A 283 -63.74 43.41 90.83
CA ARG A 283 -64.29 42.62 89.71
C ARG A 283 -63.21 41.99 88.83
N ALA A 284 -62.11 42.69 88.57
CA ALA A 284 -61.01 42.16 87.77
C ALA A 284 -60.30 41.02 88.50
N ILE A 285 -60.14 41.13 89.83
CA ILE A 285 -59.60 40.08 90.69
C ILE A 285 -60.58 38.89 90.77
N ASP A 286 -61.89 39.12 90.92
CA ASP A 286 -62.90 38.05 90.91
C ASP A 286 -62.93 37.33 89.54
N LYS A 287 -62.73 38.06 88.43
CA LYS A 287 -62.70 37.52 87.07
C LYS A 287 -61.39 36.80 86.73
N ALA A 288 -60.26 37.28 87.23
CA ALA A 288 -58.96 36.61 87.12
C ALA A 288 -58.80 35.46 88.14
N GLY A 289 -59.63 35.47 89.18
CA GLY A 289 -59.77 34.38 90.14
C GLY A 289 -60.14 33.07 89.44
N PRO A 290 -59.78 31.93 90.04
CA PRO A 290 -59.66 30.63 89.36
C PRO A 290 -60.97 30.02 88.79
N ASN A 291 -62.08 30.75 88.78
CA ASN A 291 -63.37 30.27 88.30
C ASN A 291 -63.66 30.53 86.80
N ASP A 292 -62.79 31.25 86.08
CA ASP A 292 -63.07 31.62 84.68
C ASP A 292 -61.87 31.43 83.74
N ALA A 293 -61.26 30.23 83.75
CA ALA A 293 -60.26 29.84 82.74
C ALA A 293 -60.95 29.46 81.41
N PRO A 294 -60.75 30.21 80.31
CA PRO A 294 -61.29 29.85 79.01
C PRO A 294 -60.60 28.60 78.46
N ARG A 295 -61.39 27.54 78.23
CA ARG A 295 -61.00 26.37 77.46
C ARG A 295 -60.76 26.80 76.00
N GLY A 296 -59.51 26.70 75.54
CA GLY A 296 -59.20 26.39 74.15
C GLY A 296 -58.34 27.40 73.41
N CYS A 297 -57.17 26.94 72.97
CA CYS A 297 -56.61 27.30 71.66
C CYS A 297 -55.77 26.13 71.13
N GLN A 298 -56.33 25.42 70.16
CA GLN A 298 -55.64 24.50 69.28
C GLN A 298 -54.67 25.30 68.41
N GLY A 299 -53.38 24.97 68.45
CA GLY A 299 -52.35 25.51 67.57
C GLY A 299 -51.77 24.43 66.66
N ARG A 300 -52.48 24.16 65.57
CA ARG A 300 -52.10 23.27 64.46
C ARG A 300 -50.95 23.93 63.67
N VAL A 301 -49.74 23.38 63.71
CA VAL A 301 -48.65 23.81 62.80
C VAL A 301 -48.49 22.78 61.70
N ALA A 302 -49.10 23.07 60.55
CA ALA A 302 -48.80 22.44 59.28
C ALA A 302 -47.69 23.25 58.59
N GLY A 303 -46.59 22.58 58.23
CA GLY A 303 -45.64 23.00 57.20
C GLY A 303 -45.14 21.71 56.54
N ALA A 304 -45.49 21.34 55.31
CA ALA A 304 -45.47 22.01 54.02
C ALA A 304 -44.04 22.32 53.51
N VAL A 305 -43.76 21.77 52.31
CA VAL A 305 -42.73 22.14 51.30
C VAL A 305 -41.29 21.69 51.61
N GLY A 306 -40.50 21.09 50.73
CA GLY A 306 -40.56 20.70 49.31
C GLY A 306 -39.35 19.77 49.07
N GLY A 307 -39.38 18.79 48.17
CA GLY A 307 -39.22 19.02 46.74
C GLY A 307 -37.75 19.25 46.36
N CYS A 308 -37.04 18.21 45.91
CA CYS A 308 -36.12 18.32 44.77
C CYS A 308 -35.65 16.95 44.28
N ARG A 309 -36.11 16.62 43.06
CA ARG A 309 -35.54 15.63 42.15
C ARG A 309 -34.13 16.08 41.76
N LEU A 310 -33.24 15.14 41.46
CA LEU A 310 -32.51 15.13 40.18
C LEU A 310 -31.89 13.74 39.95
N ARG A 311 -32.49 13.03 38.99
CA ARG A 311 -31.88 11.92 38.26
C ARG A 311 -30.86 12.50 37.29
N GLY A 312 -29.71 11.85 37.15
CA GLY A 312 -28.72 12.16 36.12
C GLY A 312 -27.80 10.97 35.86
N ARG A 313 -28.34 9.91 35.26
CA ARG A 313 -27.57 8.93 34.49
C ARG A 313 -27.43 9.47 33.08
N CYS A 314 -26.22 9.52 32.54
CA CYS A 314 -25.96 9.24 31.13
C CYS A 314 -24.47 8.91 30.95
N SER A 315 -24.24 7.68 30.51
CA SER A 315 -23.00 7.14 29.99
C SER A 315 -22.68 7.74 28.62
N ALA A 316 -21.39 7.90 28.35
CA ALA A 316 -20.77 7.68 27.04
C ALA A 316 -19.34 7.18 27.30
#